data_AF-A0A2V8QF36-F1
#
_entry.id   AF-A0A2V8QF36-F1
#
_cell.length_a   1.000
_cell.length_b   1.000
_cell.length_c   1.000
_cell.angle_alpha   90.00
_cell.angle_beta   90.00
_cell.angle_gamma   90.00
#
_symmetry.space_group_name_H-M   'P 1'
#
loop_
_entity.id
_entity.type
_entity.pdbx_description
1 polymer ?
#
loop_
_entity_poly.entity_id
_entity_poly.type
_entity_poly.pdbx_seq_one_letter_code
_entity_poly.pdbx_strand_id
1 'polypeptide(L)'
;MFGSINPQQIAFFAILIIALTLFVTEWIRTDLVAVGIVIALYVTRVLKADEALSGFSSEPAIVIAGIFVLSGALHATGLSDRMGDWIGRLAGKSLSRAIAVIMPS
;
A
#
# COMPACT_ATOMS: atom_id res chain seq x y z
N MET A 1 4.52 37.94 -0.68
CA MET A 1 3.96 36.65 -1.14
C MET A 1 4.29 35.48 -0.21
N PHE A 2 5.13 35.65 0.82
CA PHE A 2 5.20 34.72 1.94
C PHE A 2 4.22 35.18 3.03
N GLY A 3 2.99 34.64 2.98
CA GLY A 3 2.04 34.81 4.08
C GLY A 3 2.63 34.21 5.36
N SER A 4 2.32 34.82 6.50
CA SER A 4 2.74 34.37 7.83
C SER A 4 2.55 32.85 7.99
N ILE A 5 3.65 32.11 8.12
CA ILE A 5 3.61 30.67 8.33
C ILE A 5 2.91 30.39 9.66
N ASN A 6 1.82 29.62 9.61
CA ASN A 6 1.01 29.31 10.79
C ASN A 6 1.65 28.14 11.57
N PRO A 7 1.62 28.12 12.92
CA PRO A 7 2.07 26.98 13.73
C PRO A 7 1.66 25.59 13.22
N GLN A 8 0.44 25.41 12.70
CA GLN A 8 0.02 24.11 12.17
C GLN A 8 0.80 23.70 10.91
N GLN A 9 1.21 24.65 10.07
CA GLN A 9 2.00 24.36 8.87
C GLN A 9 3.41 23.90 9.23
N ILE A 10 4.02 24.52 10.26
CA ILE A 10 5.33 24.11 10.77
C ILE A 10 5.26 22.67 11.32
N ALA A 11 4.23 22.38 12.12
CA ALA A 11 4.00 21.04 12.65
C ALA A 11 3.82 20.00 11.52
N PHE A 12 3.03 20.33 10.49
CA PHE A 12 2.84 19.47 9.32
C PHE A 12 4.16 19.17 8.60
N PHE A 13 4.97 20.21 8.30
CA PHE A 13 6.26 20.00 7.64
C PHE A 13 7.23 19.19 8.48
N ALA A 14 7.25 19.39 9.80
CA ALA A 14 8.06 18.58 10.71
C ALA A 14 7.63 17.11 10.68
N ILE A 15 6.33 16.83 10.76
CA ILE A 15 5.77 15.47 10.65
C ILE A 15 6.14 14.86 9.30
N LEU A 16 6.01 15.61 8.21
CA LEU A 16 6.35 15.13 6.85
C LEU A 16 7.81 14.72 6.72
N ILE A 17 8.75 15.55 7.21
CA ILE A 17 10.19 15.26 7.15
C ILE A 17 10.53 14.02 7.99
N ILE A 18 9.97 13.93 9.20
CA ILE A 18 10.18 12.78 10.09
C ILE A 18 9.60 11.52 9.45
N ALA A 19 8.37 11.58 8.93
CA ALA A 19 7.70 10.48 8.26
C ALA A 19 8.52 9.98 7.07
N LEU A 20 8.97 10.88 6.19
CA LEU A 20 9.77 10.52 5.02
C LEU A 20 11.09 9.86 5.43
N THR A 21 11.75 10.39 6.47
CA THR A 21 13.00 9.83 6.98
C THR A 21 12.77 8.42 7.52
N LEU A 22 11.75 8.22 8.37
CA LEU A 22 11.40 6.91 8.92
C LEU A 22 10.98 5.91 7.84
N PHE A 23 10.31 6.38 6.78
CA PHE A 23 9.87 5.55 5.66
C PHE A 23 11.05 5.09 4.80
N VAL A 24 12.03 5.96 4.54
CA VAL A 24 13.21 5.64 3.75
C VAL A 24 14.22 4.81 4.54
N THR A 25 14.41 5.08 5.83
CA THR A 25 15.35 4.31 6.67
C THR A 25 14.80 2.96 7.09
N GLU A 26 13.47 2.75 7.00
CA GLU A 26 12.75 1.55 7.44
C GLU A 26 13.16 1.09 8.86
N TRP A 27 13.58 2.02 9.72
CA TRP A 27 14.06 1.69 11.07
C TRP A 27 12.99 1.04 11.94
N ILE A 28 11.74 1.35 11.66
CA ILE A 28 10.57 0.70 12.25
C ILE A 28 9.64 0.27 11.10
N ARG A 29 8.79 -0.72 11.37
CA ARG A 29 7.80 -1.22 10.41
C ARG A 29 7.00 -0.05 9.82
N THR A 30 6.91 0.00 8.50
CA THR A 30 6.21 1.03 7.74
C THR A 30 4.75 1.18 8.18
N ASP A 31 4.09 0.07 8.55
CA ASP A 31 2.74 0.09 9.13
C ASP A 31 2.66 0.95 10.41
N LEU A 32 3.67 0.84 11.29
CA LEU A 32 3.73 1.61 12.54
C LEU A 32 4.02 3.09 12.26
N VAL A 33 4.85 3.38 11.26
CA VAL A 33 5.07 4.77 10.80
C VAL A 33 3.75 5.38 10.35
N ALA A 34 2.97 4.68 9.53
CA ALA A 34 1.69 5.15 9.02
C ALA A 34 0.69 5.47 10.14
N VAL A 35 0.52 4.55 11.11
CA VAL A 35 -0.35 4.79 12.28
C VAL A 35 0.19 5.97 13.11
N GLY A 36 1.51 6.07 13.28
CA GLY A 36 2.17 7.17 13.97
C GLY A 36 1.89 8.53 13.33
N ILE A 37 1.88 8.62 12.00
CA ILE A 37 1.55 9.85 11.25
C ILE A 37 0.12 10.29 11.57
N VAL A 38 -0.85 9.38 11.51
CA VAL A 38 -2.27 9.69 11.81
C VAL A 38 -2.42 10.22 13.23
N ILE A 39 -1.78 9.58 14.21
CA ILE A 39 -1.78 10.03 15.61
C ILE A 39 -1.12 11.41 15.74
N ALA A 40 0.04 11.62 15.13
CA ALA A 40 0.77 12.87 15.18
C ALA A 40 -0.04 14.04 14.61
N LEU A 41 -0.72 13.83 13.48
CA LEU A 41 -1.57 14.84 12.84
C LEU A 41 -2.77 15.22 13.69
N TYR A 42 -3.40 14.25 14.37
CA TYR A 42 -4.50 14.50 15.30
C TYR A 42 -4.05 15.22 16.58
N VAL A 43 -2.97 14.76 17.22
CA VAL A 43 -2.46 15.32 18.48
C VAL A 43 -1.95 16.76 18.27
N THR A 44 -1.29 17.03 17.15
CA THR A 44 -0.86 18.39 16.78
C THR A 44 -2.00 19.29 16.33
N ARG A 45 -3.24 18.75 16.22
CA ARG A 45 -4.44 19.43 15.73
C ARG A 45 -4.27 20.04 14.34
N VAL A 46 -3.40 19.43 13.53
CA VAL A 46 -3.27 19.76 12.11
C VAL A 46 -4.52 19.28 11.37
N LEU A 47 -5.04 18.12 11.78
CA LEU A 47 -6.27 17.52 11.25
C LEU A 47 -7.18 17.10 12.42
N LYS A 48 -8.50 17.12 12.19
CA LYS A 48 -9.45 16.45 13.08
C LYS A 48 -9.37 14.93 12.91
N ALA A 49 -9.98 14.19 13.83
CA ALA A 49 -9.93 12.72 13.82
C ALA A 49 -10.56 12.11 12.55
N ASP A 50 -11.68 12.66 12.09
CA ASP A 50 -12.37 12.28 10.85
C ASP A 50 -11.51 12.57 9.62
N GLU A 51 -10.85 13.73 9.58
CA GLU A 51 -9.97 14.12 8.48
C GLU A 51 -8.69 13.26 8.44
N ALA A 52 -8.09 12.98 9.59
CA ALA A 52 -6.89 12.14 9.71
C ALA A 52 -7.15 10.67 9.29
N LEU A 53 -8.37 10.17 9.51
CA LEU A 53 -8.78 8.81 9.15
C LEU A 53 -9.39 8.71 7.73
N SER A 54 -9.68 9.85 7.08
CA SER A 54 -10.33 9.87 5.76
C SER A 54 -9.58 9.10 4.67
N GLY A 55 -8.25 8.96 4.80
CA GLY A 55 -7.41 8.17 3.91
C GLY A 55 -7.75 6.68 3.89
N PHE A 56 -8.28 6.12 4.99
CA PHE A 56 -8.71 4.71 5.05
C PHE A 56 -10.00 4.45 4.28
N SER A 57 -10.85 5.46 4.11
CA SER A 57 -12.07 5.41 3.29
C SER A 57 -11.85 5.85 1.84
N SER A 58 -10.60 6.04 1.43
CA SER A 58 -10.28 6.44 0.06
C SER A 58 -10.57 5.31 -0.94
N GLU A 59 -10.97 5.66 -2.16
CA GLU A 59 -11.19 4.70 -3.23
C GLU A 59 -10.00 3.75 -3.44
N PRO A 60 -8.73 4.21 -3.49
CA PRO A 60 -7.58 3.31 -3.58
C PRO A 60 -7.48 2.30 -2.42
N ALA A 61 -7.75 2.73 -1.17
CA ALA A 61 -7.70 1.85 -0.01
C ALA A 61 -8.77 0.73 -0.11
N ILE A 62 -9.98 1.10 -0.54
CA ILE A 62 -11.08 0.14 -0.75
C ILE A 62 -10.74 -0.84 -1.88
N VAL A 63 -10.16 -0.36 -2.98
CA VAL A 63 -9.72 -1.21 -4.10
C VAL A 63 -8.69 -2.23 -3.64
N ILE A 64 -7.66 -1.79 -2.90
CA ILE A 64 -6.62 -2.69 -2.36
C ILE A 64 -7.24 -3.74 -1.42
N ALA A 65 -8.13 -3.33 -0.51
CA ALA A 65 -8.84 -4.25 0.37
C ALA A 65 -9.66 -5.30 -0.42
N GLY A 66 -10.34 -4.87 -1.49
CA GLY A 66 -11.07 -5.77 -2.38
C GLY A 66 -10.17 -6.78 -3.08
N ILE A 67 -8.99 -6.34 -3.56
CA ILE A 67 -7.99 -7.23 -4.17
C ILE A 67 -7.46 -8.25 -3.16
N PHE A 68 -7.23 -7.86 -1.91
CA PHE A 68 -6.82 -8.80 -0.86
C PHE A 68 -7.87 -9.88 -0.60
N VAL A 69 -9.14 -9.51 -0.51
CA VAL A 69 -10.25 -10.47 -0.36
C VAL A 69 -10.36 -11.38 -1.58
N LEU A 70 -10.28 -10.81 -2.79
CA LEU A 70 -10.35 -11.57 -4.03
C LEU A 70 -9.19 -12.56 -4.15
N SER A 71 -7.96 -12.14 -3.84
CA SER A 71 -6.78 -13.01 -3.80
C SER A 71 -6.99 -14.17 -2.83
N GLY A 72 -7.47 -13.89 -1.60
CA GLY A 72 -7.80 -14.93 -0.62
C GLY A 72 -8.86 -15.92 -1.12
N ALA A 73 -9.90 -15.43 -1.81
CA ALA A 73 -10.94 -16.28 -2.40
C ALA A 73 -10.42 -17.15 -3.55
N LEU A 74 -9.55 -16.62 -4.41
CA LEU A 74 -8.91 -17.41 -5.48
C LEU A 74 -8.05 -18.54 -4.92
N HIS A 75 -7.30 -18.26 -3.85
CA HIS A 75 -6.52 -19.27 -3.13
C HIS A 75 -7.42 -20.31 -2.45
N ALA A 76 -8.46 -19.87 -1.73
CA ALA A 76 -9.37 -20.77 -1.01
C ALA A 76 -10.18 -21.69 -1.93
N THR A 77 -10.49 -21.24 -3.16
CA THR A 77 -11.21 -22.05 -4.16
C THR A 77 -10.31 -22.98 -4.97
N GLY A 78 -8.98 -22.88 -4.81
CA GLY A 78 -8.00 -23.61 -5.62
C GLY A 78 -8.01 -23.18 -7.10
N LEU A 79 -8.64 -22.05 -7.43
CA LEU A 79 -8.64 -21.52 -8.79
C LEU A 79 -7.22 -21.11 -9.21
N SER A 80 -6.45 -20.54 -8.28
CA SER A 80 -5.02 -20.24 -8.48
C SER A 80 -4.23 -21.48 -8.90
N ASP A 81 -4.47 -22.63 -8.24
CA ASP A 81 -3.77 -23.89 -8.54
C ASP A 81 -4.17 -24.43 -9.91
N ARG A 82 -5.48 -24.43 -10.23
CA ARG A 82 -5.98 -24.88 -11.55
C ARG A 82 -5.44 -24.03 -12.69
N MET A 83 -5.35 -22.72 -12.49
CA MET A 83 -4.75 -21.81 -13.47
C MET A 83 -3.25 -22.10 -13.64
N GLY A 84 -2.53 -22.34 -12.54
CA GLY A 84 -1.13 -22.76 -12.56
C GLY A 84 -0.93 -24.07 -13.34
N ASP A 85 -1.76 -25.08 -13.10
CA ASP A 85 -1.71 -26.37 -13.80
C ASP A 85 -1.97 -26.21 -15.31
N TRP A 86 -2.93 -25.37 -15.70
CA TRP A 86 -3.20 -25.07 -17.10
C TRP A 86 -2.02 -24.39 -17.79
N ILE A 87 -1.42 -23.38 -17.14
CA ILE A 87 -0.22 -22.70 -17.63
C ILE A 87 0.94 -23.71 -17.76
N GLY A 88 1.14 -24.55 -16.75
CA GLY A 88 2.17 -25.60 -16.75
C GLY A 88 1.98 -26.63 -17.86
N ARG A 89 0.73 -27.02 -18.16
CA ARG A 89 0.41 -27.91 -19.28
C ARG A 89 0.71 -27.27 -20.64
N LEU A 90 0.39 -25.99 -20.80
CA LEU A 90 0.69 -25.23 -22.03
C LEU A 90 2.21 -25.07 -22.23
N ALA A 91 2.95 -24.76 -21.16
CA ALA A 91 4.41 -24.73 -21.16
C ALA A 91 5.02 -26.11 -21.49
N GLY A 92 4.53 -27.18 -20.87
CA GLY A 92 5.05 -28.56 -20.91
C GLY A 92 6.58 -28.65 -20.71
N LYS A 93 7.24 -29.58 -21.41
CA LYS A 93 8.64 -29.98 -21.09
C LYS A 93 9.73 -29.12 -21.74
N SER A 94 9.41 -28.28 -22.73
CA SER A 94 10.41 -27.48 -23.44
C SER A 94 10.59 -26.13 -22.76
N LEU A 95 11.83 -25.82 -22.36
CA LEU A 95 12.19 -24.54 -21.76
C LEU A 95 11.77 -23.35 -22.66
N SER A 96 11.95 -23.48 -23.98
CA SER A 96 11.57 -22.43 -24.94
C SER A 96 10.07 -22.15 -24.93
N ARG A 97 9.24 -23.20 -24.76
CA ARG A 97 7.78 -23.06 -24.69
C ARG A 97 7.33 -22.57 -23.32
N ALA A 98 8.01 -22.97 -22.24
CA ALA A 98 7.76 -22.44 -20.90
C ALA A 98 8.06 -20.93 -20.80
N ILE A 99 9.18 -20.49 -21.35
CA ILE A 99 9.55 -19.07 -21.39
C ILE A 99 8.50 -18.28 -22.21
N ALA A 100 8.14 -18.76 -23.40
CA ALA A 100 7.12 -18.09 -24.23
C ALA A 100 5.74 -17.99 -23.57
N VAL A 101 5.38 -18.93 -22.69
CA VAL A 101 4.08 -18.96 -22.00
C VAL A 101 4.07 -18.13 -20.72
N ILE A 102 5.16 -18.13 -19.95
CA ILE A 102 5.25 -17.46 -18.63
C ILE A 102 5.69 -16.00 -18.77
N MET A 103 6.57 -15.71 -19.72
CA MET A 103 7.04 -14.36 -20.04
C MET A 103 6.55 -14.00 -21.44
N PRO A 104 5.26 -13.64 -21.61
CA PRO A 104 4.82 -13.01 -22.84
C PRO A 104 5.50 -11.63 -22.87
N SER A 105 6.41 -11.45 -23.82
CA SER A 105 7.19 -10.24 -24.11
C SER A 105 6.50 -8.92 -23.79
#